data_AF-A0AAD5NXN0-F1
#
_entry.id   AF-A0AAD5NXN0-F1
#
_cell.length_a   1.000
_cell.length_b   1.000
_cell.length_c   1.000
_cell.angle_alpha   90.00
_cell.angle_beta   90.00
_cell.angle_gamma   90.00
#
_symmetry.space_group_name_H-M   'P 1'
#
loop_
_entity.id
_entity.type
_entity.pdbx_description
1 polymer ?
#
loop_
_entity_poly.entity_id
_entity_poly.type
_entity_poly.pdbx_seq_one_letter_code
_entity_poly.pdbx_strand_id
1 'polypeptide(L)'
;MFVTTTDPVLEPFIVTVNNVLSLIAIDYPTNKLACYVSDDGCSPLTFYASVEASKFVKLWIPFYKKYNVQVRAPFKYFQLDEPMLSSTETDDQSGSSNKNGKR
;
A
#
# COMPACT_ATOMS: atom_id res chain seq x y z
N MET A 1 -14.02 -5.68 5.57
CA MET A 1 -13.72 -4.41 6.24
C MET A 1 -14.67 -3.36 5.74
N PHE A 2 -15.16 -2.46 6.60
CA PHE A 2 -16.12 -1.41 6.23
C PHE A 2 -15.45 -0.05 6.34
N VAL A 3 -15.67 0.80 5.34
CA VAL A 3 -15.19 2.18 5.28
C VAL A 3 -16.38 3.07 4.99
N THR A 4 -16.59 4.12 5.78
CA THR A 4 -17.70 5.07 5.63
C THR A 4 -17.13 6.43 5.26
N THR A 5 -17.81 7.16 4.38
CA THR A 5 -17.50 8.56 4.05
C THR A 5 -18.80 9.34 4.00
N THR A 6 -18.82 10.53 4.61
CA THR A 6 -20.08 11.28 4.83
C THR A 6 -20.09 12.61 4.09
N ASP A 7 -18.94 13.27 3.90
CA ASP A 7 -18.88 14.56 3.21
C ASP A 7 -17.58 14.70 2.40
N PRO A 8 -17.64 14.77 1.05
CA PRO A 8 -16.45 14.92 0.22
C PRO A 8 -15.77 16.29 0.32
N VAL A 9 -16.44 17.31 0.88
CA VAL A 9 -15.89 18.65 1.09
C VAL A 9 -15.06 18.70 2.37
N LEU A 10 -15.56 18.09 3.44
CA LEU A 10 -14.84 18.02 4.72
C LEU A 10 -13.77 16.92 4.71
N GLU A 11 -14.03 15.81 4.01
CA GLU A 11 -13.14 14.66 3.91
C GLU A 11 -12.86 14.33 2.44
N PRO A 12 -11.75 14.83 1.88
CA PRO A 12 -11.39 14.54 0.51
C PRO A 12 -11.27 13.02 0.28
N PHE A 13 -12.00 12.51 -0.71
CA PHE A 13 -12.08 11.07 -1.00
C PHE A 13 -10.71 10.41 -1.26
N ILE A 14 -9.70 11.20 -1.64
CA ILE A 14 -8.32 10.72 -1.78
C ILE A 14 -7.76 10.08 -0.50
N VAL A 15 -8.14 10.58 0.67
CA VAL A 15 -7.73 10.02 1.97
C VAL A 15 -8.40 8.66 2.18
N THR A 16 -9.70 8.58 1.88
CA THR A 16 -10.49 7.34 1.93
C THR A 16 -9.91 6.28 0.99
N VAL A 17 -9.56 6.64 -0.24
CA VAL A 17 -8.94 5.75 -1.23
C VAL A 17 -7.59 5.24 -0.75
N ASN A 18 -6.78 6.10 -0.15
CA ASN A 18 -5.49 5.69 0.40
C ASN A 18 -5.65 4.63 1.49
N ASN A 19 -6.66 4.78 2.36
CA ASN A 19 -7.00 3.78 3.36
C ASN A 19 -7.47 2.48 2.70
N VAL A 20 -8.44 2.54 1.79
CA VAL A 20 -8.95 1.36 1.06
C VAL A 20 -7.84 0.60 0.34
N LEU A 21 -6.94 1.30 -0.37
CA LEU A 21 -5.79 0.70 -1.06
C LEU A 21 -4.83 0.03 -0.09
N SER A 22 -4.55 0.66 1.05
CA SER A 22 -3.67 0.11 2.09
C SER A 22 -4.22 -1.18 2.70
N LEU A 23 -5.54 -1.29 2.78
CA LEU A 23 -6.25 -2.47 3.24
C LEU A 23 -6.23 -3.58 2.20
N ILE A 24 -6.49 -3.26 0.92
CA ILE A 24 -6.45 -4.22 -0.19
C ILE A 24 -5.01 -4.76 -0.41
N ALA A 25 -4.00 -3.94 -0.13
CA ALA A 25 -2.59 -4.31 -0.19
C ALA A 25 -2.09 -5.14 1.02
N ILE A 26 -2.96 -5.51 1.98
CA ILE A 26 -2.59 -6.46 3.02
C ILE A 26 -2.26 -7.82 2.38
N ASP A 27 -1.22 -8.47 2.89
CA ASP A 27 -0.91 -9.86 2.54
C ASP A 27 -1.91 -10.83 3.20
N TYR A 28 -3.13 -10.82 2.67
CA TYR A 28 -4.21 -11.72 3.07
C TYR A 28 -4.73 -12.45 1.83
N PRO A 29 -5.20 -13.71 1.98
CA PRO A 29 -5.79 -14.44 0.86
C PRO A 29 -6.89 -13.62 0.16
N THR A 30 -6.75 -13.44 -1.15
CA THR A 30 -7.64 -12.60 -1.96
C THR A 30 -9.10 -13.06 -1.93
N ASN A 31 -9.33 -14.35 -1.68
CA ASN A 31 -10.67 -14.93 -1.55
C ASN A 31 -11.33 -14.69 -0.18
N LYS A 32 -10.61 -14.13 0.78
CA LYS A 32 -11.12 -13.85 2.14
C LYS A 32 -11.12 -12.36 2.48
N LEU A 33 -10.59 -11.51 1.61
CA LEU A 33 -10.56 -10.06 1.79
C LEU A 33 -11.67 -9.41 0.98
N ALA A 34 -12.64 -8.81 1.66
CA ALA A 34 -13.64 -7.94 1.06
C ALA A 34 -13.62 -6.57 1.76
N CYS A 35 -13.63 -5.50 0.96
CA CYS A 35 -13.76 -4.13 1.44
C CYS A 35 -15.08 -3.56 0.94
N TYR A 36 -15.87 -3.01 1.86
CA TYR A 36 -17.15 -2.38 1.60
C TYR A 36 -17.03 -0.89 1.91
N VAL A 37 -17.41 -0.05 0.97
CA VAL A 37 -17.39 1.41 1.11
C VAL A 37 -18.84 1.91 1.12
N SER A 38 -19.24 2.58 2.19
CA SER A 38 -20.52 3.29 2.30
C SER A 38 -20.28 4.78 2.06
N ASP A 39 -21.01 5.36 1.11
CA ASP A 39 -21.04 6.80 0.85
C ASP A 39 -22.37 7.36 1.36
N ASP A 40 -22.34 7.94 2.56
CA ASP A 40 -23.53 8.52 3.18
C ASP A 40 -23.83 9.92 2.60
N GLY A 41 -22.84 10.56 1.96
CA GLY A 41 -22.97 11.87 1.33
C GLY A 41 -23.61 11.82 -0.06
N CYS A 42 -23.77 10.63 -0.64
CA CYS A 42 -24.35 10.37 -1.98
C CYS A 42 -23.84 11.32 -3.07
N SER A 43 -22.56 11.68 -3.01
CA SER A 43 -22.00 12.70 -3.90
C SER A 43 -21.54 12.10 -5.22
N PRO A 44 -21.90 12.70 -6.37
CA PRO A 44 -21.38 12.27 -7.67
C PRO A 44 -19.84 12.28 -7.74
N LEU A 45 -19.20 13.17 -7.00
CA LEU A 45 -17.73 13.25 -6.93
C LEU A 45 -17.14 12.01 -6.24
N THR A 46 -17.73 11.59 -5.12
CA THR A 46 -17.34 10.37 -4.40
C THR A 46 -17.51 9.14 -5.27
N PHE A 47 -18.62 9.05 -5.99
CA PHE A 47 -18.87 7.95 -6.93
C PHE A 47 -17.82 7.90 -8.06
N TYR A 48 -17.57 9.02 -8.74
CA TYR A 48 -16.59 9.08 -9.82
C TYR A 48 -15.18 8.72 -9.32
N ALA A 49 -14.78 9.29 -8.19
CA ALA A 49 -13.49 9.01 -7.59
C ALA A 49 -13.37 7.53 -7.14
N SER A 50 -14.46 6.90 -6.69
CA SER A 50 -14.51 5.46 -6.39
C SER A 50 -14.27 4.60 -7.62
N VAL A 51 -14.89 4.96 -8.75
CA VAL A 51 -14.70 4.27 -10.04
C VAL A 51 -13.24 4.38 -10.49
N GLU A 52 -12.65 5.58 -10.44
CA GLU A 52 -11.25 5.77 -10.81
C GLU A 52 -10.29 5.05 -9.85
N ALA A 53 -10.56 5.08 -8.55
CA ALA A 53 -9.80 4.32 -7.56
C ALA A 53 -9.81 2.82 -7.87
N SER A 54 -10.95 2.24 -8.28
CA SER A 54 -11.05 0.83 -8.64
C SER A 54 -10.15 0.44 -9.82
N LYS A 55 -9.94 1.35 -10.78
CA LYS A 55 -9.02 1.15 -11.90
C LYS A 55 -7.57 1.24 -11.41
N PHE A 56 -7.27 2.21 -10.55
CA PHE A 56 -5.94 2.39 -9.98
C PHE A 56 -5.50 1.20 -9.10
N VAL A 57 -6.40 0.60 -8.31
CA VAL A 57 -6.12 -0.62 -7.51
C VAL A 57 -5.50 -1.72 -8.38
N LYS A 58 -6.00 -1.92 -9.61
CA LYS A 58 -5.50 -2.95 -10.53
C LYS A 58 -4.06 -2.70 -10.99
N LEU A 59 -3.59 -1.46 -10.91
CA LEU A 59 -2.20 -1.08 -11.21
C LEU A 59 -1.33 -1.11 -9.96
N TRP A 60 -1.84 -0.56 -8.86
CA TRP A 60 -1.09 -0.42 -7.60
C TRP A 60 -0.78 -1.78 -6.95
N ILE A 61 -1.74 -2.71 -6.90
CA ILE A 61 -1.54 -3.98 -6.20
C ILE A 61 -0.47 -4.86 -6.85
N PRO A 62 -0.45 -5.07 -8.18
CA PRO A 62 0.65 -5.78 -8.84
C PRO A 62 1.99 -5.06 -8.67
N PHE A 63 2.02 -3.73 -8.71
CA PHE A 63 3.23 -2.94 -8.50
C PHE A 63 3.79 -3.13 -7.07
N TYR A 64 2.94 -2.92 -6.05
CA TYR A 64 3.27 -3.12 -4.65
C TYR A 64 3.88 -4.50 -4.39
N LYS A 65 3.24 -5.55 -4.92
CA LYS A 65 3.71 -6.94 -4.76
C LYS A 65 5.00 -7.22 -5.53
N LYS A 66 5.12 -6.73 -6.77
CA LYS A 66 6.28 -7.01 -7.63
C LYS A 66 7.56 -6.38 -7.09
N TYR A 67 7.47 -5.20 -6.52
CA TYR A 67 8.63 -4.46 -6.02
C TYR A 67 8.79 -4.55 -4.49
N ASN A 68 7.99 -5.41 -3.83
CA ASN A 68 7.98 -5.57 -2.38
C ASN A 68 7.99 -4.23 -1.62
N VAL A 69 7.14 -3.31 -2.07
CA VAL A 69 7.11 -1.95 -1.54
C VAL A 69 6.72 -1.99 -0.06
N GLN A 70 7.52 -1.40 0.83
CA GLN A 70 7.25 -1.44 2.27
C GLN A 70 5.99 -0.63 2.66
N VAL A 71 5.69 0.42 1.90
CA VAL A 71 4.56 1.32 2.14
C VAL A 71 3.35 0.92 1.30
N ARG A 72 2.33 0.38 1.96
CA ARG A 72 1.07 -0.06 1.32
C ARG A 72 0.22 1.10 0.78
N ALA A 73 0.31 2.25 1.44
CA ALA A 73 -0.48 3.44 1.15
C ALA A 73 0.18 4.28 0.04
N PRO A 74 -0.41 4.38 -1.17
CA PRO A 74 0.25 5.07 -2.28
C PRO A 74 0.52 6.55 -1.98
N PHE A 75 -0.39 7.24 -1.29
CA PHE A 75 -0.17 8.64 -0.93
C PHE A 75 1.08 8.81 -0.06
N LYS A 76 1.25 7.92 0.93
CA LYS A 76 2.43 7.92 1.79
C LYS A 76 3.69 7.51 1.03
N TYR A 77 3.59 6.55 0.11
CA TYR A 77 4.73 6.11 -0.70
C TYR A 77 5.30 7.26 -1.54
N PHE A 78 4.44 8.04 -2.21
CA PHE A 78 4.87 9.16 -3.06
C PHE A 78 5.25 10.44 -2.29
N GLN A 79 4.99 10.48 -0.98
CA GLN A 79 5.40 11.59 -0.11
C GLN A 79 6.76 11.38 0.55
N LEU A 80 7.34 10.18 0.44
CA LEU A 80 8.68 9.91 0.95
C LEU A 80 9.71 10.44 -0.05
N ASP A 81 10.65 11.24 0.44
CA ASP A 81 11.74 11.79 -0.37
C ASP A 81 12.79 10.74 -0.79
N GLU A 82 12.74 9.52 -0.22
CA GLU A 82 13.66 8.40 -0.51
C GLU A 82 12.89 7.09 -0.77
N PRO A 83 13.13 6.40 -1.90
CA PRO A 83 12.58 5.08 -2.13
C PRO A 83 13.30 4.08 -1.22
N MET A 84 12.59 3.58 -0.20
CA MET A 84 13.06 2.52 0.69
C MET A 84 13.23 1.21 -0.08
N LEU A 85 14.36 1.06 -0.79
CA LEU A 85 14.85 -0.20 -1.32
C LEU A 85 15.40 -0.99 -0.14
N SER A 86 14.58 -1.86 0.46
CA SER A 86 15.08 -2.82 1.44
C SER A 86 15.96 -3.84 0.72
N SER A 87 17.27 -3.77 0.94
CA SER A 87 18.24 -4.81 0.60
C SER A 87 17.76 -6.16 1.14
N THR A 88 17.52 -7.12 0.25
CA THR A 88 17.48 -8.54 0.62
C THR A 88 18.90 -8.95 0.94
N GLU A 89 19.25 -9.01 2.22
CA GLU A 89 20.42 -9.75 2.69
C GLU A 89 20.12 -11.25 2.47
N THR A 90 20.85 -11.84 1.52
CA THR A 90 21.01 -13.29 1.43
C THR A 90 21.98 -13.71 2.52
N ASP A 91 21.45 -14.21 3.64
CA ASP A 91 22.22 -15.00 4.60
C ASP A 91 22.51 -16.36 3.98
N ASP A 92 23.62 -16.44 3.24
CA ASP A 92 24.28 -17.70 2.88
C ASP A 92 25.77 -17.45 2.65
N GLN A 93 26.60 -17.71 3.66
CA GLN A 93 27.78 -18.56 3.54
C GLN A 93 28.55 -18.71 4.87
N SER A 94 28.47 -19.93 5.39
CA SER A 94 29.58 -20.79 5.81
C SER A 94 30.89 -20.16 6.31
N GLY A 95 31.28 -20.55 7.51
CA GLY A 95 32.55 -20.16 8.13
C GLY A 95 33.83 -20.62 7.40
N SER A 96 34.91 -19.92 7.69
CA SER A 96 36.25 -20.49 7.87
C SER A 96 37.21 -19.46 8.48
N SER A 97 37.98 -19.94 9.44
CA SER A 97 39.21 -19.38 10.03
C SER A 97 40.15 -18.72 9.01
N ASN A 98 40.88 -17.66 9.39
CA ASN A 98 42.31 -17.72 9.75
C ASN A 98 42.92 -16.33 10.11
N LYS A 99 44.10 -16.41 10.73
CA LYS A 99 44.91 -15.48 11.53
C LYS A 99 45.50 -14.20 10.86
N ASN A 100 46.02 -13.37 11.78
CA ASN A 100 47.17 -12.42 11.74
C ASN A 100 46.71 -10.95 11.84
N GLY A 101 47.12 -10.11 12.79
CA GLY A 101 48.39 -10.02 13.51
C GLY A 101 49.22 -8.85 12.95
N LYS A 102 49.07 -7.65 13.54
CA LYS A 102 50.05 -6.54 13.62
C LYS A 102 49.39 -5.22 14.06
N ARG A 103 49.49 -4.88 15.34
CA ARG A 103 50.36 -3.82 15.90
C ARG A 103 50.02 -3.59 17.37
#